data_AF-A0A939VA72-F1
#
_entry.id   AF-A0A939VA72-F1
#
_cell.length_a   1.000
_cell.length_b   1.000
_cell.length_c   1.000
_cell.angle_alpha   90.00
_cell.angle_beta   90.00
_cell.angle_gamma   90.00
#
_symmetry.space_group_name_H-M   'P 1'
#
loop_
_entity.id
_entity.type
_entity.pdbx_description
1 polymer ?
#
loop_
_entity_poly.entity_id
_entity_poly.type
_entity_poly.pdbx_seq_one_letter_code
_entity_poly.pdbx_strand_id
1 'polypeptide(L)'
;MKKTFAFISVFALMTGSAFAQDAVQKAAEDAAAEISEAPVEEVAAPKPNYWTNSLSVSLGVTNTQLDNWAAGGPNTITLASALDAKADYKKDLMSWNNRLQLDYGFLHSSEKEGAIQKSNDRIYLESKWAYQTGADSKLSYTASYDFRSQFTDTPKDYTQDATTNKWVAGDPVSGFISPAYTNLALGIQWVPNAWFNVNIAPLTGGFTIVNNPVLRSSYGMKLGVAEDDAAYTAAVAGGDAAQIGSFYKSALFQFGAQIKANLKFVINDNFTFESQATVFTDYLSEPYFRINWDNAIDWQLSKLIKLSAKLWTINDPNVVIVADDGTTTPRGWQFKEFLSFAFTYTLSSKK
;
A
#
# COMPACT_ATOMS: atom_id res chain seq x y z
N MET A 1 39.31 -76.17 67.25
CA MET A 1 39.08 -76.16 65.79
C MET A 1 38.84 -74.71 65.35
N LYS A 2 39.71 -74.21 64.46
CA LYS A 2 39.46 -73.23 63.38
C LYS A 2 38.83 -71.84 63.70
N LYS A 3 39.69 -70.82 63.46
CA LYS A 3 39.48 -69.55 62.74
C LYS A 3 39.23 -68.26 63.56
N THR A 4 40.35 -67.67 63.96
CA THR A 4 40.69 -66.23 63.92
C THR A 4 40.59 -65.64 62.49
N PHE A 5 40.52 -64.31 62.41
CA PHE A 5 40.47 -63.39 61.23
C PHE A 5 39.08 -62.93 60.76
N ALA A 6 38.61 -61.81 61.32
CA ALA A 6 37.80 -60.79 60.61
C ALA A 6 37.46 -59.60 61.55
N PHE A 7 38.43 -58.78 61.95
CA PHE A 7 38.11 -57.53 62.70
C PHE A 7 39.05 -56.34 62.45
N ILE A 8 39.77 -56.32 61.31
CA ILE A 8 40.61 -55.17 60.92
C ILE A 8 40.08 -54.47 59.64
N SER A 9 39.10 -55.04 58.94
CA SER A 9 38.67 -54.51 57.64
C SER A 9 37.53 -53.48 57.69
N VAL A 10 36.87 -53.27 58.84
CA VAL A 10 35.69 -52.37 58.91
C VAL A 10 36.04 -50.96 59.42
N PHE A 11 37.16 -50.78 60.14
CA PHE A 11 37.58 -49.45 60.61
C PHE A 11 38.39 -48.66 59.56
N ALA A 12 38.98 -49.35 58.57
CA ALA A 12 39.67 -48.71 57.45
C ALA A 12 38.72 -48.21 56.33
N LEU A 13 37.46 -48.67 56.33
CA LEU A 13 36.45 -48.28 55.33
C LEU A 13 35.56 -47.11 55.78
N MET A 14 35.49 -46.81 57.09
CA MET A 14 34.76 -45.63 57.59
C MET A 14 35.62 -44.37 57.72
N THR A 15 36.95 -44.49 57.66
CA THR A 15 37.85 -43.33 57.68
C THR A 15 38.14 -42.79 56.29
N GLY A 16 38.03 -43.61 55.23
CA GLY A 16 38.19 -43.15 53.84
C GLY A 16 36.98 -42.39 53.27
N SER A 17 35.78 -42.63 53.82
CA SER A 17 34.55 -41.96 53.38
C SER A 17 34.38 -40.55 53.95
N ALA A 18 34.95 -40.25 55.12
CA ALA A 18 34.89 -38.90 55.71
C ALA A 18 35.76 -37.89 54.94
N PHE A 19 37.00 -38.27 54.59
CA PHE A 19 37.89 -37.42 53.78
C PHE A 19 37.41 -37.24 52.33
N ALA A 20 36.69 -38.22 51.78
CA ALA A 20 36.10 -38.13 50.45
C ALA A 20 34.89 -37.19 50.43
N GLN A 21 34.12 -37.13 51.53
CA GLN A 21 32.97 -36.23 51.63
C GLN A 21 33.42 -34.78 51.77
N ASP A 22 34.43 -34.49 52.60
CA ASP A 22 35.00 -33.14 52.74
C ASP A 22 35.63 -32.64 51.43
N ALA A 23 36.32 -33.49 50.67
CA ALA A 23 36.90 -33.12 49.38
C ALA A 23 35.83 -32.85 48.31
N VAL A 24 34.73 -33.61 48.31
CA VAL A 24 33.60 -33.40 47.40
C VAL A 24 32.79 -32.17 47.80
N GLN A 25 32.63 -31.90 49.09
CA GLN A 25 31.94 -30.69 49.59
C GLN A 25 32.77 -29.45 49.30
N LYS A 26 34.08 -29.51 49.50
CA LYS A 26 34.99 -28.42 49.15
C LYS A 26 35.07 -28.20 47.64
N ALA A 27 35.11 -29.27 46.84
CA ALA A 27 35.03 -29.14 45.38
C ALA A 27 33.67 -28.60 44.92
N ALA A 28 32.58 -28.91 45.62
CA ALA A 28 31.25 -28.36 45.35
C ALA A 28 31.12 -26.89 45.79
N GLU A 29 31.75 -26.50 46.90
CA GLU A 29 31.84 -25.11 47.37
C GLU A 29 32.75 -24.27 46.49
N ASP A 30 33.91 -24.80 46.09
CA ASP A 30 34.84 -24.16 45.16
C ASP A 30 34.18 -24.02 43.77
N ALA A 31 33.48 -25.04 43.27
CA ALA A 31 32.71 -24.95 42.03
C ALA A 31 31.50 -24.00 42.16
N ALA A 32 30.83 -23.96 43.31
CA ALA A 32 29.74 -23.01 43.56
C ALA A 32 30.26 -21.55 43.69
N ALA A 33 31.46 -21.37 44.24
CA ALA A 33 32.15 -20.09 44.28
C ALA A 33 32.59 -19.65 42.89
N GLU A 34 33.11 -20.57 42.06
CA GLU A 34 33.48 -20.30 40.66
C GLU A 34 32.26 -19.96 39.79
N ILE A 35 31.11 -20.59 40.03
CA ILE A 35 29.82 -20.26 39.39
C ILE A 35 29.25 -18.93 39.92
N SER A 36 29.51 -18.58 41.19
CA SER A 36 29.11 -17.31 41.80
C SER A 36 29.99 -16.13 41.37
N GLU A 37 31.25 -16.39 41.02
CA GLU A 37 32.23 -15.41 40.53
C GLU A 37 32.26 -15.33 39.00
N ALA A 38 31.67 -16.31 38.30
CA ALA A 38 31.42 -16.21 36.88
C ALA A 38 30.61 -14.93 36.61
N PRO A 39 31.08 -14.03 35.73
CA PRO A 39 30.32 -12.85 35.39
C PRO A 39 28.96 -13.32 34.88
N VAL A 40 27.90 -12.99 35.61
CA VAL A 40 26.53 -13.20 35.16
C VAL A 40 26.46 -12.53 33.80
N GLU A 41 26.38 -13.32 32.72
CA GLU A 41 26.08 -12.76 31.41
C GLU A 41 24.75 -12.01 31.58
N GLU A 42 24.85 -10.69 31.64
CA GLU A 42 23.72 -9.79 31.68
C GLU A 42 22.96 -10.08 30.39
N VAL A 43 21.91 -10.91 30.47
CA VAL A 43 21.04 -11.21 29.35
C VAL A 43 20.47 -9.86 28.93
N ALA A 44 21.09 -9.25 27.92
CA ALA A 44 20.76 -7.91 27.46
C ALA A 44 19.25 -7.90 27.25
N ALA A 45 18.55 -7.03 27.99
CA ALA A 45 17.10 -6.93 27.91
C ALA A 45 16.71 -6.89 26.42
N PRO A 46 15.74 -7.71 25.98
CA PRO A 46 15.40 -7.81 24.57
C PRO A 46 15.15 -6.39 24.06
N LYS A 47 15.91 -5.97 23.05
CA LYS A 47 15.85 -4.60 22.53
C LYS A 47 14.39 -4.26 22.23
N PRO A 48 13.85 -3.15 22.76
CA PRO A 48 12.44 -2.83 22.56
C PRO A 48 12.13 -2.73 21.06
N ASN A 49 11.17 -3.54 20.60
CA ASN A 49 10.74 -3.49 19.21
C ASN A 49 9.76 -2.32 19.02
N TYR A 50 10.23 -1.30 18.30
CA TYR A 50 9.43 -0.12 17.98
C TYR A 50 8.67 -0.24 16.65
N TRP A 51 8.90 -1.33 15.90
CA TRP A 51 8.28 -1.60 14.61
C TRP A 51 7.12 -2.58 14.74
N THR A 52 5.97 -2.20 14.17
CA THR A 52 4.84 -3.09 13.94
C THR A 52 4.73 -3.31 12.44
N ASN A 53 4.98 -4.55 12.00
CA ASN A 53 4.89 -4.93 10.60
C ASN A 53 3.64 -5.77 10.36
N SER A 54 2.98 -5.56 9.22
CA SER A 54 1.91 -6.42 8.75
C SER A 54 1.99 -6.66 7.26
N LEU A 55 1.71 -7.87 6.82
CA LEU A 55 1.56 -8.24 5.43
C LEU A 55 0.19 -8.91 5.26
N SER A 56 -0.70 -8.28 4.50
CA SER A 56 -1.98 -8.85 4.10
C SER A 56 -1.92 -9.24 2.64
N VAL A 57 -2.29 -10.48 2.34
CA VAL A 57 -2.46 -10.99 0.97
C VAL A 57 -3.92 -11.36 0.78
N SER A 58 -4.52 -10.85 -0.28
CA SER A 58 -5.93 -11.07 -0.61
C SER A 58 -6.09 -11.63 -2.02
N LEU A 59 -7.00 -12.60 -2.16
CA LEU A 59 -7.45 -13.15 -3.42
C LEU A 59 -8.97 -13.10 -3.47
N GLY A 60 -9.52 -12.33 -4.42
CA GLY A 60 -10.94 -12.20 -4.69
C GLY A 60 -11.30 -12.84 -6.02
N VAL A 61 -12.45 -13.51 -6.05
CA VAL A 61 -13.02 -14.07 -7.28
C VAL A 61 -14.46 -13.59 -7.39
N THR A 62 -14.81 -13.00 -8.52
CA THR A 62 -16.19 -12.64 -8.85
C THR A 62 -16.58 -13.38 -10.11
N ASN A 63 -17.71 -14.09 -10.07
CA ASN A 63 -18.25 -14.81 -11.21
C ASN A 63 -19.68 -14.33 -11.47
N THR A 64 -19.95 -13.92 -12.70
CA THR A 64 -21.28 -13.57 -13.19
C THR A 64 -21.66 -14.57 -14.27
N GLN A 65 -22.69 -15.37 -13.99
CA GLN A 65 -23.24 -16.34 -14.94
C GLN A 65 -24.72 -16.06 -15.14
N LEU A 66 -25.07 -15.77 -16.39
CA LEU A 66 -26.39 -15.44 -16.85
C LEU A 66 -26.86 -16.57 -17.78
N ASP A 67 -28.05 -17.09 -17.50
CA ASP A 67 -28.74 -18.06 -18.36
C ASP A 67 -30.20 -17.60 -18.54
N ASN A 68 -30.64 -17.45 -19.78
CA ASN A 68 -31.95 -16.93 -20.17
C ASN A 68 -32.36 -15.62 -19.46
N TRP A 69 -31.39 -14.74 -19.19
CA TRP A 69 -31.62 -13.46 -18.51
C TRP A 69 -32.09 -12.39 -19.51
N ALA A 70 -33.34 -11.95 -19.39
CA ALA A 70 -33.99 -11.07 -20.37
C ALA A 70 -33.32 -9.69 -20.53
N ALA A 71 -32.63 -9.19 -19.51
CA ALA A 71 -31.89 -7.93 -19.59
C ALA A 71 -30.51 -8.08 -20.28
N GLY A 72 -30.06 -9.31 -20.52
CA GLY A 72 -28.77 -9.62 -21.17
C GLY A 72 -27.54 -9.33 -20.30
N GLY A 73 -26.38 -9.37 -20.95
CA GLY A 73 -25.05 -9.11 -20.36
C GLY A 73 -24.06 -10.25 -20.58
N PRO A 74 -22.74 -9.99 -20.56
CA PRO A 74 -21.73 -11.03 -20.70
C PRO A 74 -21.59 -11.87 -19.42
N ASN A 75 -21.30 -13.15 -19.62
CA ASN A 75 -20.72 -13.96 -18.54
C ASN A 75 -19.31 -13.48 -18.28
N THR A 76 -18.97 -13.23 -17.01
CA THR A 76 -17.67 -12.69 -16.65
C THR A 76 -17.07 -13.44 -15.46
N ILE A 77 -15.75 -13.61 -15.50
CA ILE A 77 -14.97 -14.07 -14.35
C ILE A 77 -13.86 -13.06 -14.09
N THR A 78 -13.79 -12.61 -12.85
CA THR A 78 -12.80 -11.64 -12.37
C THR A 78 -11.97 -12.27 -11.29
N LEU A 79 -10.65 -12.23 -11.45
CA LEU A 79 -9.68 -12.61 -10.44
C LEU A 79 -8.95 -11.35 -9.99
N ALA A 80 -9.00 -11.02 -8.70
CA ALA A 80 -8.31 -9.86 -8.16
C ALA A 80 -7.36 -10.31 -7.04
N SER A 81 -6.11 -9.89 -7.13
CA SER A 81 -5.09 -10.10 -6.12
C SER A 81 -4.69 -8.75 -5.52
N ALA A 82 -4.43 -8.75 -4.22
CA ALA A 82 -3.96 -7.57 -3.51
C ALA A 82 -2.92 -7.96 -2.46
N LEU A 83 -1.89 -7.13 -2.34
CA LEU A 83 -0.88 -7.20 -1.30
C LEU A 83 -0.86 -5.84 -0.58
N ASP A 84 -1.01 -5.84 0.74
CA ASP A 84 -0.92 -4.64 1.60
C ASP A 84 0.12 -4.90 2.68
N ALA A 85 1.30 -4.30 2.52
CA ALA A 85 2.39 -4.38 3.47
C ALA A 85 2.50 -3.06 4.24
N LYS A 86 2.66 -3.15 5.56
CA LYS A 86 2.84 -2.00 6.46
C LYS A 86 4.05 -2.21 7.35
N ALA A 87 4.77 -1.12 7.58
CA ALA A 87 5.85 -1.04 8.55
C ALA A 87 5.71 0.27 9.33
N ASP A 88 5.16 0.16 10.53
CA ASP A 88 4.85 1.29 11.41
C ASP A 88 5.85 1.36 12.56
N TYR A 89 6.69 2.40 12.57
CA TYR A 89 7.57 2.72 13.67
C TYR A 89 6.89 3.69 14.63
N LYS A 90 7.00 3.43 15.94
CA LYS A 90 6.60 4.39 16.98
C LYS A 90 7.52 4.32 18.19
N LYS A 91 8.18 5.44 18.50
CA LYS A 91 9.02 5.64 19.68
C LYS A 91 8.89 7.09 20.17
N ASP A 92 8.65 7.25 21.46
CA ASP A 92 8.48 8.56 22.11
C ASP A 92 7.45 9.43 21.35
N LEU A 93 7.85 10.61 20.89
CA LEU A 93 7.02 11.54 20.12
C LEU A 93 7.05 11.30 18.60
N MET A 94 7.87 10.36 18.13
CA MET A 94 8.08 10.10 16.71
C MET A 94 7.28 8.90 16.23
N SER A 95 6.63 9.05 15.09
CA SER A 95 6.05 7.95 14.32
C SER A 95 6.50 8.00 12.86
N TRP A 96 6.72 6.84 12.27
CA TRP A 96 7.00 6.72 10.85
C TRP A 96 6.24 5.54 10.28
N ASN A 97 5.21 5.86 9.49
CA ASN A 97 4.29 4.89 8.91
C ASN A 97 4.66 4.67 7.45
N ASN A 98 4.87 3.41 7.07
CA ASN A 98 5.15 3.04 5.68
C ASN A 98 4.11 2.03 5.24
N ARG A 99 3.56 2.21 4.03
CA ARG A 99 2.58 1.30 3.44
C ARG A 99 2.85 1.10 1.96
N LEU A 100 2.89 -0.16 1.54
CA LEU A 100 2.95 -0.57 0.15
C LEU A 100 1.68 -1.36 -0.18
N GLN A 101 0.96 -0.93 -1.20
CA GLN A 101 -0.17 -1.66 -1.78
C GLN A 101 0.11 -1.98 -3.23
N LEU A 102 -0.05 -3.25 -3.57
CA LEU A 102 0.04 -3.75 -4.93
C LEU A 102 -1.26 -4.48 -5.23
N ASP A 103 -2.06 -3.94 -6.13
CA ASP A 103 -3.30 -4.56 -6.57
C ASP A 103 -3.19 -4.90 -8.05
N TYR A 104 -3.58 -6.12 -8.39
CA TYR A 104 -3.63 -6.55 -9.78
C TYR A 104 -4.79 -7.50 -10.00
N GLY A 105 -5.59 -7.25 -11.03
CA GLY A 105 -6.79 -8.02 -11.30
C GLY A 105 -7.07 -8.18 -12.79
N PHE A 106 -7.55 -9.35 -13.13
CA PHE A 106 -7.94 -9.77 -14.47
C PHE A 106 -9.45 -9.90 -14.54
N LEU A 107 -9.99 -9.59 -15.71
CA LEU A 107 -11.38 -9.80 -16.07
C LEU A 107 -11.43 -10.49 -17.42
N HIS A 108 -12.11 -11.62 -17.47
CA HIS A 108 -12.48 -12.28 -18.71
C HIS A 108 -13.98 -12.14 -18.92
N SER A 109 -14.38 -11.86 -20.16
CA SER A 109 -15.76 -11.70 -20.59
C SER A 109 -16.03 -12.62 -21.77
N SER A 110 -17.16 -13.33 -21.75
CA SER A 110 -17.57 -14.21 -22.84
C SER A 110 -17.82 -13.48 -24.17
N GLU A 111 -18.13 -12.19 -24.13
CA GLU A 111 -18.31 -11.38 -25.34
C GLU A 111 -16.99 -11.05 -26.02
N LYS A 112 -15.89 -11.02 -25.26
CA LYS A 112 -14.55 -10.64 -25.75
C LYS A 112 -13.59 -11.82 -25.64
N GLU A 113 -13.96 -12.94 -26.26
CA GLU A 113 -13.23 -14.20 -26.19
C GLU A 113 -11.77 -14.03 -26.65
N GLY A 114 -10.82 -14.45 -25.81
CA GLY A 114 -9.38 -14.29 -26.05
C GLY A 114 -8.77 -12.95 -25.63
N ALA A 115 -9.58 -11.94 -25.29
CA ALA A 115 -9.09 -10.69 -24.68
C ALA A 115 -9.15 -10.75 -23.16
N ILE A 116 -7.99 -10.60 -22.52
CA ILE A 116 -7.89 -10.45 -21.06
C ILE A 116 -7.96 -8.96 -20.73
N GLN A 117 -9.03 -8.56 -20.05
CA GLN A 117 -9.20 -7.21 -19.54
C GLN A 117 -8.61 -7.10 -18.14
N LYS A 118 -8.34 -5.88 -17.69
CA LYS A 118 -7.92 -5.63 -16.31
C LYS A 118 -9.09 -5.10 -15.50
N SER A 119 -9.26 -5.65 -14.31
CA SER A 119 -10.23 -5.16 -13.33
C SER A 119 -9.59 -4.19 -12.34
N ASN A 120 -8.31 -4.38 -12.03
CA ASN A 120 -7.56 -3.52 -11.12
C ASN A 120 -6.07 -3.53 -11.47
N ASP A 121 -5.42 -2.37 -11.34
CA ASP A 121 -3.97 -2.21 -11.53
C ASP A 121 -3.55 -1.01 -10.70
N ARG A 122 -2.83 -1.27 -9.59
CA ARG A 122 -2.40 -0.19 -8.70
C ARG A 122 -1.10 -0.54 -7.98
N ILE A 123 -0.16 0.38 -8.08
CA ILE A 123 1.00 0.51 -7.21
C ILE A 123 0.74 1.72 -6.33
N TYR A 124 0.78 1.56 -5.02
CA TYR A 124 0.70 2.67 -4.08
C TYR A 124 1.72 2.50 -2.97
N LEU A 125 2.57 3.49 -2.80
CA LEU A 125 3.55 3.56 -1.71
C LEU A 125 3.31 4.86 -0.95
N GLU A 126 3.23 4.77 0.37
CA GLU A 126 3.11 5.91 1.27
C GLU A 126 4.17 5.78 2.36
N SER A 127 4.85 6.88 2.63
CA SER A 127 5.77 7.02 3.76
C SER A 127 5.44 8.33 4.47
N LYS A 128 5.02 8.24 5.72
CA LYS A 128 4.61 9.38 6.52
C LYS A 128 5.39 9.42 7.81
N TRP A 129 6.22 10.45 7.95
CA TRP A 129 6.85 10.79 9.21
C TRP A 129 5.99 11.82 9.96
N ALA A 130 5.87 11.64 11.26
CA ALA A 130 5.21 12.59 12.14
C ALA A 130 5.97 12.72 13.48
N TYR A 131 6.04 13.95 13.99
CA TYR A 131 6.63 14.26 15.28
C TYR A 131 5.64 15.06 16.13
N GLN A 132 5.18 14.47 17.23
CA GLN A 132 4.26 15.10 18.17
C GLN A 132 4.93 16.29 18.84
N THR A 133 4.19 17.40 18.94
CA THR A 133 4.68 18.64 19.58
C THR A 133 4.83 18.54 21.10
N GLY A 134 4.32 17.47 21.71
CA GLY A 134 4.46 17.13 23.13
C GLY A 134 3.74 15.81 23.42
N ALA A 135 4.02 15.19 24.57
CA ALA A 135 3.51 13.85 24.91
C ALA A 135 1.98 13.76 24.90
N ASP A 136 1.30 14.81 25.36
CA ASP A 136 -0.17 14.88 25.39
C ASP A 136 -0.76 15.69 24.23
N SER A 137 0.09 16.24 23.36
CA SER A 137 -0.35 17.10 22.27
C SER A 137 -1.09 16.32 21.20
N LYS A 138 -2.17 16.91 20.68
CA LYS A 138 -2.92 16.40 19.53
C LYS A 138 -2.35 16.91 18.20
N LEU A 139 -1.27 17.70 18.24
CA LEU A 139 -0.64 18.29 17.06
C LEU A 139 0.72 17.65 16.80
N SER A 140 0.97 17.30 15.54
CA SER A 140 2.25 16.75 15.07
C SER A 140 2.72 17.50 13.83
N TYR A 141 4.03 17.76 13.73
CA TYR A 141 4.63 18.12 12.45
C TYR A 141 4.68 16.88 11.56
N THR A 142 4.43 17.04 10.28
CA THR A 142 4.38 15.92 9.33
C THR A 142 5.19 16.18 8.09
N ALA A 143 5.81 15.11 7.59
CA ALA A 143 6.38 15.02 6.26
C ALA A 143 5.86 13.72 5.65
N SER A 144 5.08 13.82 4.58
CA SER A 144 4.53 12.65 3.88
C SER A 144 4.98 12.63 2.45
N TYR A 145 5.39 11.44 2.01
CA TYR A 145 5.66 11.09 0.64
C TYR A 145 4.63 10.06 0.18
N ASP A 146 4.07 10.26 -1.00
CA ASP A 146 3.26 9.25 -1.67
C ASP A 146 3.72 9.06 -3.11
N PHE A 147 3.52 7.84 -3.59
CA PHE A 147 3.74 7.44 -4.97
C PHE A 147 2.58 6.54 -5.41
N ARG A 148 1.99 6.84 -6.56
CA ARG A 148 0.91 6.05 -7.16
C ARG A 148 1.20 5.81 -8.64
N SER A 149 1.10 4.57 -9.08
CA SER A 149 1.21 4.22 -10.50
C SER A 149 0.49 2.91 -10.83
N GLN A 150 0.74 2.37 -12.02
CA GLN A 150 0.17 1.17 -12.60
C GLN A 150 1.30 0.31 -13.19
N PHE A 151 1.10 -1.00 -13.24
CA PHE A 151 2.06 -2.00 -13.70
C PHE A 151 2.08 -2.15 -15.21
N THR A 152 0.92 -2.08 -15.86
CA THR A 152 0.78 -2.56 -17.24
C THR A 152 -0.09 -1.63 -18.09
N ASP A 153 -0.06 -1.82 -19.40
CA ASP A 153 -0.79 -0.99 -20.35
C ASP A 153 -2.25 -1.39 -20.45
N THR A 154 -3.15 -0.41 -20.35
CA THR A 154 -4.60 -0.63 -20.41
C THR A 154 -5.12 -0.01 -21.69
N PRO A 155 -5.70 -0.78 -22.61
CA PRO A 155 -6.30 -0.23 -23.82
C PRO A 155 -7.64 0.44 -23.51
N LYS A 156 -7.99 1.45 -24.31
CA LYS A 156 -9.29 2.14 -24.24
C LYS A 156 -10.45 1.19 -24.49
N ASP A 157 -10.29 0.38 -25.53
CA ASP A 157 -11.30 -0.50 -26.06
C ASP A 157 -10.67 -1.75 -26.67
N TYR A 158 -11.52 -2.70 -26.98
CA TYR A 158 -11.17 -3.89 -27.73
C TYR A 158 -12.08 -3.92 -28.95
N THR A 159 -11.51 -4.03 -30.14
CA THR A 159 -12.24 -4.11 -31.39
C THR A 159 -11.98 -5.45 -32.06
N GLN A 160 -12.96 -5.98 -32.78
CA GLN A 160 -12.78 -7.24 -33.48
C GLN A 160 -12.12 -6.97 -34.84
N ASP A 161 -11.00 -7.63 -35.10
CA ASP A 161 -10.35 -7.63 -36.40
C ASP A 161 -11.24 -8.33 -37.42
N ALA A 162 -11.62 -7.60 -38.48
CA ALA A 162 -12.57 -8.07 -39.48
C ALA A 162 -12.07 -9.26 -40.33
N THR A 163 -10.76 -9.55 -40.30
CA THR A 163 -10.14 -10.62 -41.10
C THR A 163 -9.95 -11.89 -40.27
N THR A 164 -9.56 -11.74 -39.00
CA THR A 164 -9.21 -12.86 -38.12
C THR A 164 -10.29 -13.18 -37.08
N ASN A 165 -11.33 -12.34 -36.96
CA ASN A 165 -12.36 -12.38 -35.93
C ASN A 165 -11.81 -12.36 -34.49
N LYS A 166 -10.55 -11.96 -34.31
CA LYS A 166 -9.90 -11.85 -33.00
C LYS A 166 -10.11 -10.47 -32.42
N TRP A 167 -10.25 -10.40 -31.11
CA TRP A 167 -10.26 -9.13 -30.39
C TRP A 167 -8.86 -8.56 -30.30
N VAL A 168 -8.70 -7.31 -30.77
CA VAL A 168 -7.46 -6.55 -30.77
C VAL A 168 -7.63 -5.36 -29.83
N ALA A 169 -6.59 -5.07 -29.04
CA ALA A 169 -6.55 -3.93 -28.15
C ALA A 169 -6.40 -2.62 -28.96
N GLY A 170 -7.23 -1.63 -28.66
CA GLY A 170 -7.10 -0.28 -29.20
C GLY A 170 -5.98 0.52 -28.51
N ASP A 171 -6.01 1.84 -28.70
CA ASP A 171 -4.99 2.73 -28.15
C ASP A 171 -4.92 2.64 -26.60
N PRO A 172 -3.72 2.71 -26.00
CA PRO A 172 -3.59 2.71 -24.56
C PRO A 172 -4.24 3.96 -23.95
N VAL A 173 -4.91 3.79 -22.82
CA VAL A 173 -5.36 4.87 -21.93
C VAL A 173 -4.46 5.02 -20.71
N SER A 174 -3.77 3.95 -20.31
CA SER A 174 -2.75 3.98 -19.27
C SER A 174 -1.63 3.00 -19.57
N GLY A 175 -0.49 3.16 -18.89
CA GLY A 175 0.65 2.27 -19.01
C GLY A 175 1.59 2.26 -17.83
N PHE A 176 2.65 1.48 -17.92
CA PHE A 176 3.67 1.42 -16.86
C PHE A 176 4.23 2.83 -16.61
N ILE A 177 4.07 3.34 -15.38
CA ILE A 177 4.50 4.70 -15.00
C ILE A 177 3.89 5.77 -15.92
N SER A 178 2.67 5.53 -16.42
CA SER A 178 1.94 6.41 -17.33
C SER A 178 0.45 6.41 -16.98
N PRO A 179 0.04 7.16 -15.95
CA PRO A 179 0.82 8.12 -15.17
C PRO A 179 1.43 7.49 -13.91
N ALA A 180 2.50 8.11 -13.42
CA ALA A 180 2.93 8.00 -12.04
C ALA A 180 2.80 9.36 -11.36
N TYR A 181 2.14 9.38 -10.21
CA TYR A 181 2.03 10.55 -9.37
C TYR A 181 2.94 10.38 -8.16
N THR A 182 3.69 11.40 -7.82
CA THR A 182 4.42 11.44 -6.55
C THR A 182 4.25 12.78 -5.89
N ASN A 183 4.02 12.80 -4.58
CA ASN A 183 3.89 14.02 -3.81
C ASN A 183 4.77 13.97 -2.57
N LEU A 184 5.33 15.12 -2.21
CA LEU A 184 5.99 15.38 -0.94
C LEU A 184 5.28 16.55 -0.27
N ALA A 185 4.66 16.29 0.88
CA ALA A 185 3.86 17.26 1.61
C ALA A 185 4.43 17.46 3.02
N LEU A 186 4.75 18.71 3.36
CA LEU A 186 5.19 19.14 4.68
C LEU A 186 4.04 19.92 5.34
N GLY A 187 3.71 19.55 6.58
CA GLY A 187 2.52 20.08 7.22
C GLY A 187 2.41 19.83 8.71
N ILE A 188 1.19 20.02 9.19
CA ILE A 188 0.78 19.77 10.57
C ILE A 188 -0.43 18.85 10.54
N GLN A 189 -0.38 17.81 11.35
CA GLN A 189 -1.51 16.92 11.59
C GLN A 189 -2.12 17.20 12.95
N TRP A 190 -3.45 17.31 12.97
CA TRP A 190 -4.25 17.35 14.18
C TRP A 190 -5.03 16.04 14.33
N VAL A 191 -4.83 15.36 15.47
CA VAL A 191 -5.45 14.07 15.82
C VAL A 191 -6.18 14.22 17.17
N PRO A 192 -7.36 14.84 17.21
CA PRO A 192 -8.09 15.05 18.45
C PRO A 192 -8.61 13.74 19.06
N ASN A 193 -8.99 12.76 18.22
CA ASN A 193 -9.58 11.49 18.62
C ASN A 193 -9.02 10.35 17.75
N ALA A 194 -9.25 9.10 18.14
CA ALA A 194 -8.82 7.95 17.34
C ALA A 194 -9.54 7.81 15.98
N TRP A 195 -10.78 8.32 15.89
CA TRP A 195 -11.62 8.20 14.70
C TRP A 195 -11.51 9.38 13.72
N PHE A 196 -10.82 10.45 14.07
CA PHE A 196 -10.65 11.62 13.19
C PHE A 196 -9.23 12.14 13.22
N ASN A 197 -8.69 12.41 12.03
CA ASN A 197 -7.50 13.23 11.89
C ASN A 197 -7.58 14.12 10.65
N VAL A 198 -6.94 15.28 10.73
CA VAL A 198 -6.77 16.19 9.60
C VAL A 198 -5.30 16.58 9.48
N ASN A 199 -4.79 16.58 8.26
CA ASN A 199 -3.44 16.98 7.93
C ASN A 199 -3.50 18.16 6.96
N ILE A 200 -2.96 19.29 7.38
CA ILE A 200 -2.87 20.51 6.59
C ILE A 200 -1.40 20.67 6.19
N ALA A 201 -1.11 20.59 4.91
CA ALA A 201 0.23 20.70 4.38
C ALA A 201 0.30 21.84 3.36
N PRO A 202 0.71 23.05 3.79
CA PRO A 202 0.80 24.21 2.90
C PRO A 202 1.97 24.12 1.91
N LEU A 203 2.92 23.21 2.14
CA LEU A 203 4.07 22.99 1.27
C LEU A 203 3.97 21.58 0.69
N THR A 204 3.30 21.45 -0.44
CA THR A 204 3.10 20.18 -1.15
C THR A 204 3.66 20.30 -2.56
N GLY A 205 4.78 19.62 -2.83
CA GLY A 205 5.34 19.47 -4.16
C GLY A 205 4.91 18.15 -4.78
N GLY A 206 4.44 18.17 -6.01
CA GLY A 206 3.99 16.98 -6.73
C GLY A 206 4.61 16.88 -8.12
N PHE A 207 4.90 15.66 -8.57
CA PHE A 207 5.23 15.36 -9.95
C PHE A 207 4.21 14.39 -10.54
N THR A 208 3.68 14.74 -11.71
CA THR A 208 3.00 13.81 -12.61
C THR A 208 4.00 13.40 -13.68
N ILE A 209 4.26 12.11 -13.80
CA ILE A 209 5.21 11.54 -14.76
C ILE A 209 4.40 10.68 -15.73
N VAL A 210 4.60 10.89 -17.02
CA VAL A 210 3.97 10.11 -18.09
C VAL A 210 5.05 9.65 -19.05
N ASN A 211 5.47 8.40 -18.87
CA ASN A 211 6.56 7.81 -19.63
C ASN A 211 6.18 7.63 -21.12
N ASN A 212 4.99 7.07 -21.38
CA ASN A 212 4.49 6.81 -22.73
C ASN A 212 4.10 8.12 -23.45
N PRO A 213 4.76 8.49 -24.57
CA PRO A 213 4.46 9.70 -25.33
C PRO A 213 2.99 9.83 -25.75
N VAL A 214 2.36 8.73 -26.20
CA VAL A 214 0.97 8.68 -26.68
C VAL A 214 -0.01 9.23 -25.64
N LEU A 215 0.31 9.07 -24.35
CA LEU A 215 -0.55 9.42 -23.23
C LEU A 215 -0.34 10.85 -22.70
N ARG A 216 0.75 11.53 -23.09
CA ARG A 216 1.15 12.79 -22.44
C ARG A 216 0.13 13.91 -22.65
N SER A 217 -0.44 14.03 -23.84
CA SER A 217 -1.47 15.04 -24.11
C SER A 217 -2.74 14.79 -23.28
N SER A 218 -3.20 13.53 -23.19
CA SER A 218 -4.40 13.14 -22.45
C SER A 218 -4.30 13.39 -20.93
N TYR A 219 -3.09 13.31 -20.37
CA TYR A 219 -2.82 13.59 -18.96
C TYR A 219 -2.51 15.08 -18.67
N GLY A 220 -2.75 15.98 -19.63
CA GLY A 220 -2.58 17.42 -19.42
C GLY A 220 -1.13 17.86 -19.25
N MET A 221 -0.17 17.09 -19.79
CA MET A 221 1.23 17.46 -19.74
C MET A 221 1.44 18.76 -20.55
N LYS A 222 2.42 19.58 -20.15
CA LYS A 222 2.71 20.84 -20.86
C LYS A 222 3.52 20.58 -22.12
N LEU A 223 3.21 21.33 -23.18
CA LEU A 223 4.01 21.34 -24.41
C LEU A 223 5.43 21.84 -24.08
N GLY A 224 6.44 21.18 -24.65
CA GLY A 224 7.85 21.54 -24.51
C GLY A 224 8.32 22.59 -25.52
N VAL A 225 7.51 22.86 -26.53
CA VAL A 225 7.73 23.82 -27.62
C VAL A 225 6.58 24.82 -27.68
N ALA A 226 6.70 25.85 -28.52
CA ALA A 226 5.60 26.76 -28.80
C ALA A 226 4.53 26.06 -29.67
N GLU A 227 3.27 26.45 -29.54
CA GLU A 227 2.16 25.83 -30.29
C GLU A 227 2.28 26.04 -31.82
N ASP A 228 2.98 27.08 -32.25
CA ASP A 228 3.24 27.43 -33.65
C ASP A 228 4.55 26.84 -34.21
N ASP A 229 5.23 25.98 -33.45
CA ASP A 229 6.43 25.29 -33.92
C ASP A 229 6.12 24.44 -35.17
N ALA A 230 6.95 24.60 -36.20
CA ALA A 230 6.72 23.96 -37.50
C ALA A 230 6.80 22.42 -37.43
N ALA A 231 7.67 21.87 -36.56
CA ALA A 231 7.81 20.43 -36.40
C ALA A 231 6.63 19.84 -35.62
N TYR A 232 6.15 20.54 -34.60
CA TYR A 232 4.92 20.16 -33.89
C TYR A 232 3.69 20.21 -34.81
N THR A 233 3.53 21.29 -35.57
CA THR A 233 2.42 21.44 -36.52
C THR A 233 2.42 20.33 -37.58
N ALA A 234 3.60 19.98 -38.10
CA ALA A 234 3.76 18.86 -39.04
C ALA A 234 3.41 17.50 -38.41
N ALA A 235 3.78 17.26 -37.15
CA ALA A 235 3.43 16.04 -36.43
C ALA A 235 1.92 15.93 -36.18
N VAL A 236 1.26 17.03 -35.81
CA VAL A 236 -0.19 17.10 -35.66
C VAL A 236 -0.90 16.83 -36.99
N ALA A 237 -0.39 17.41 -38.10
CA ALA A 237 -0.92 17.14 -39.43
C ALA A 237 -0.70 15.69 -39.89
N GLY A 238 0.38 15.05 -39.43
CA GLY A 238 0.69 13.64 -39.67
C GLY A 238 -0.18 12.66 -38.87
N GLY A 239 -0.76 13.10 -37.75
CA GLY A 239 -1.72 12.32 -36.95
C GLY A 239 -1.12 11.20 -36.09
N ASP A 240 0.21 11.04 -36.05
CA ASP A 240 0.86 10.04 -35.21
C ASP A 240 0.91 10.49 -33.75
N ALA A 241 0.12 9.82 -32.90
CA ALA A 241 -0.02 10.19 -31.49
C ALA A 241 1.29 10.10 -30.69
N ALA A 242 2.21 9.21 -31.05
CA ALA A 242 3.49 9.07 -30.38
C ALA A 242 4.44 10.22 -30.73
N GLN A 243 4.47 10.64 -31.99
CA GLN A 243 5.21 11.80 -32.46
C GLN A 243 4.67 13.09 -31.84
N ILE A 244 3.35 13.30 -31.86
CA ILE A 244 2.70 14.45 -31.21
C ILE A 244 3.04 14.47 -29.73
N GLY A 245 2.87 13.33 -29.05
CA GLY A 245 3.19 13.14 -27.64
C GLY A 245 4.65 13.43 -27.28
N SER A 246 5.60 13.22 -28.19
CA SER A 246 7.02 13.46 -27.94
C SER A 246 7.38 14.93 -27.69
N PHE A 247 6.57 15.86 -28.19
CA PHE A 247 6.71 17.30 -27.95
C PHE A 247 6.23 17.71 -26.55
N TYR A 248 5.45 16.87 -25.87
CA TYR A 248 5.00 17.11 -24.51
C TYR A 248 6.07 16.68 -23.49
N LYS A 249 6.17 17.46 -22.41
CA LYS A 249 7.06 17.12 -21.28
C LYS A 249 6.63 15.80 -20.65
N SER A 250 7.60 14.96 -20.30
CA SER A 250 7.36 13.67 -19.63
C SER A 250 7.09 13.81 -18.13
N ALA A 251 7.43 14.96 -17.53
CA ALA A 251 7.17 15.26 -16.13
C ALA A 251 6.58 16.67 -15.99
N LEU A 252 5.55 16.77 -15.15
CA LEU A 252 4.89 18.02 -14.78
C LEU A 252 5.02 18.20 -13.28
N PHE A 253 5.71 19.27 -12.88
CA PHE A 253 5.80 19.67 -11.49
C PHE A 253 4.63 20.56 -11.10
N GLN A 254 4.09 20.33 -9.91
CA GLN A 254 3.04 21.12 -9.27
C GLN A 254 3.51 21.50 -7.86
N PHE A 255 3.18 22.69 -7.39
CA PHE A 255 3.54 23.10 -6.03
C PHE A 255 2.40 23.87 -5.41
N GLY A 256 1.94 23.43 -4.25
CA GLY A 256 0.66 23.86 -3.71
C GLY A 256 0.45 23.49 -2.26
N ALA A 257 -0.82 23.54 -1.85
CA ALA A 257 -1.26 23.09 -0.54
C ALA A 257 -2.22 21.91 -0.66
N GLN A 258 -2.17 21.03 0.34
CA GLN A 258 -3.18 19.98 0.51
C GLN A 258 -3.78 19.97 1.91
N ILE A 259 -5.05 19.57 1.98
CA ILE A 259 -5.74 19.22 3.21
C ILE A 259 -6.24 17.78 3.06
N LYS A 260 -5.82 16.89 3.97
CA LYS A 260 -6.24 15.49 4.02
C LYS A 260 -6.98 15.22 5.33
N ALA A 261 -8.28 14.96 5.25
CA ALA A 261 -9.12 14.60 6.38
C ALA A 261 -9.45 13.11 6.33
N ASN A 262 -9.34 12.43 7.46
CA ASN A 262 -9.63 11.01 7.60
C ASN A 262 -10.61 10.78 8.75
N LEU A 263 -11.68 10.06 8.46
CA LEU A 263 -12.64 9.54 9.42
C LEU A 263 -12.53 8.02 9.42
N LYS A 264 -12.30 7.41 10.57
CA LYS A 264 -12.21 5.95 10.72
C LYS A 264 -13.01 5.49 11.94
N PHE A 265 -14.18 4.94 11.69
CA PHE A 265 -15.03 4.36 12.71
C PHE A 265 -14.84 2.86 12.75
N VAL A 266 -14.24 2.37 13.84
CA VAL A 266 -14.26 0.93 14.18
C VAL A 266 -15.53 0.71 14.98
N ILE A 267 -16.58 0.24 14.32
CA ILE A 267 -17.92 0.09 14.94
C ILE A 267 -17.92 -1.13 15.87
N ASN A 268 -17.28 -2.21 15.43
CA ASN A 268 -17.01 -3.41 16.22
C ASN A 268 -15.75 -4.11 15.68
N ASP A 269 -15.39 -5.25 16.27
CA ASP A 269 -14.17 -6.01 15.92
C ASP A 269 -14.11 -6.44 14.45
N ASN A 270 -15.25 -6.51 13.78
CA ASN A 270 -15.37 -7.03 12.42
C ASN A 270 -15.84 -5.99 11.41
N PHE A 271 -16.27 -4.80 11.82
CA PHE A 271 -16.86 -3.80 10.94
C PHE A 271 -16.19 -2.44 11.10
N THR A 272 -15.60 -1.98 10.01
CA THR A 272 -14.93 -0.67 9.94
C THR A 272 -15.53 0.14 8.79
N PHE A 273 -15.77 1.42 9.08
CA PHE A 273 -16.06 2.43 8.07
C PHE A 273 -14.93 3.45 8.04
N GLU A 274 -14.40 3.72 6.85
CA GLU A 274 -13.34 4.69 6.61
C GLU A 274 -13.78 5.67 5.50
N SER A 275 -13.59 6.96 5.74
CA SER A 275 -13.81 8.02 4.75
C SER A 275 -12.61 8.95 4.75
N GLN A 276 -11.97 9.12 3.60
CA GLN A 276 -10.78 9.94 3.41
C GLN A 276 -11.05 10.96 2.31
N ALA A 277 -10.94 12.24 2.65
CA ALA A 277 -11.03 13.34 1.69
C ALA A 277 -9.69 14.07 1.60
N THR A 278 -9.18 14.27 0.39
CA THR A 278 -7.98 15.06 0.11
C THR A 278 -8.33 16.15 -0.89
N VAL A 279 -8.07 17.40 -0.51
CA VAL A 279 -8.20 18.56 -1.40
C VAL A 279 -6.81 19.13 -1.65
N PHE A 280 -6.46 19.35 -2.91
CA PHE A 280 -5.21 19.96 -3.33
C PHE A 280 -5.48 21.20 -4.18
N THR A 281 -4.63 22.22 -4.03
CA THR A 281 -4.63 23.41 -4.89
C THR A 281 -3.21 23.76 -5.30
N ASP A 282 -3.01 24.11 -6.56
CA ASP A 282 -1.70 24.46 -7.13
C ASP A 282 -1.46 25.97 -7.04
N TYR A 283 -0.28 26.39 -6.59
CA TYR A 283 0.15 27.79 -6.52
C TYR A 283 0.75 28.28 -7.83
N LEU A 284 1.19 27.38 -8.70
CA LEU A 284 1.92 27.74 -9.93
C LEU A 284 1.00 27.98 -11.14
N SER A 285 -0.24 27.52 -11.07
CA SER A 285 -1.27 27.74 -12.10
C SER A 285 -2.44 28.55 -11.56
N GLU A 286 -3.44 28.83 -12.38
CA GLU A 286 -4.70 29.39 -11.88
C GLU A 286 -5.27 28.52 -10.74
N PRO A 287 -5.77 29.13 -9.66
CA PRO A 287 -6.26 28.36 -8.51
C PRO A 287 -7.40 27.44 -8.92
N TYR A 288 -7.18 26.14 -8.77
CA TYR A 288 -8.23 25.13 -8.88
C TYR A 288 -8.14 24.18 -7.68
N PHE A 289 -9.22 23.46 -7.42
CA PHE A 289 -9.26 22.43 -6.39
C PHE A 289 -9.37 21.06 -7.03
N ARG A 290 -8.38 20.21 -6.79
CA ARG A 290 -8.48 18.77 -7.03
C ARG A 290 -9.02 18.11 -5.78
N ILE A 291 -10.07 17.32 -5.91
CA ILE A 291 -10.72 16.64 -4.79
C ILE A 291 -10.64 15.13 -5.03
N ASN A 292 -10.10 14.40 -4.06
CA ASN A 292 -10.18 12.95 -3.98
C ASN A 292 -10.98 12.60 -2.73
N TRP A 293 -12.01 11.78 -2.86
CA TRP A 293 -12.84 11.35 -1.75
C TRP A 293 -13.11 9.85 -1.82
N ASP A 294 -12.48 9.11 -0.90
CA ASP A 294 -12.52 7.67 -0.84
C ASP A 294 -13.35 7.24 0.37
N ASN A 295 -14.33 6.36 0.14
CA ASN A 295 -15.16 5.77 1.18
C ASN A 295 -14.99 4.26 1.12
N ALA A 296 -14.84 3.62 2.28
CA ALA A 296 -14.66 2.19 2.39
C ALA A 296 -15.45 1.64 3.59
N ILE A 297 -16.19 0.58 3.36
CA ILE A 297 -16.79 -0.28 4.37
C ILE A 297 -16.11 -1.62 4.29
N ASP A 298 -15.57 -2.08 5.41
CA ASP A 298 -14.87 -3.34 5.55
C ASP A 298 -15.56 -4.20 6.60
N TRP A 299 -16.07 -5.37 6.20
CA TRP A 299 -16.70 -6.35 7.07
C TRP A 299 -15.92 -7.68 7.05
N GLN A 300 -15.28 -8.00 8.16
CA GLN A 300 -14.61 -9.27 8.42
C GLN A 300 -15.64 -10.34 8.81
N LEU A 301 -16.05 -11.18 7.86
CA LEU A 301 -17.05 -12.23 8.08
C LEU A 301 -16.45 -13.44 8.81
N SER A 302 -15.16 -13.74 8.57
CA SER A 302 -14.42 -14.81 9.26
C SER A 302 -12.94 -14.48 9.32
N LYS A 303 -12.10 -15.34 9.92
CA LYS A 303 -10.62 -15.13 9.94
C LYS A 303 -9.98 -14.99 8.55
N LEU A 304 -10.62 -15.55 7.52
CA LEU A 304 -10.08 -15.57 6.16
C LEU A 304 -10.97 -14.83 5.15
N ILE A 305 -12.20 -14.46 5.50
CA ILE A 305 -13.17 -13.90 4.55
C ILE A 305 -13.49 -12.47 4.93
N LYS A 306 -13.31 -11.56 3.96
CA LYS A 306 -13.63 -10.14 4.07
C LYS A 306 -14.55 -9.70 2.93
N LEU A 307 -15.60 -8.99 3.29
CA LEU A 307 -16.43 -8.23 2.36
C LEU A 307 -16.02 -6.76 2.44
N SER A 308 -15.73 -6.14 1.30
CA SER A 308 -15.37 -4.73 1.23
C SER A 308 -16.19 -4.02 0.15
N ALA A 309 -16.83 -2.91 0.52
CA ALA A 309 -17.47 -1.98 -0.40
C ALA A 309 -16.68 -0.67 -0.41
N LYS A 310 -16.27 -0.20 -1.58
CA LYS A 310 -15.50 1.04 -1.75
C LYS A 310 -16.15 1.92 -2.79
N LEU A 311 -16.17 3.22 -2.52
CA LEU A 311 -16.56 4.26 -3.46
C LEU A 311 -15.43 5.29 -3.51
N TRP A 312 -14.78 5.39 -4.66
CA TRP A 312 -13.77 6.41 -4.94
C TRP A 312 -14.37 7.47 -5.83
N THR A 313 -14.15 8.72 -5.45
CA THR A 313 -14.69 9.88 -6.13
C THR A 313 -13.54 10.84 -6.41
N ILE A 314 -13.34 11.22 -7.66
CA ILE A 314 -12.27 12.13 -8.08
C ILE A 314 -12.89 13.30 -8.85
N ASN A 315 -12.44 14.50 -8.54
CA ASN A 315 -12.66 15.69 -9.35
C ASN A 315 -11.30 16.33 -9.60
N ASP A 316 -10.82 16.24 -10.84
CA ASP A 316 -9.58 16.88 -11.27
C ASP A 316 -9.86 17.76 -12.51
N PRO A 317 -9.84 19.09 -12.37
CA PRO A 317 -10.05 20.02 -13.48
C PRO A 317 -9.02 19.94 -14.62
N ASN A 318 -7.87 19.28 -14.42
CA ASN A 318 -6.83 19.17 -15.44
C ASN A 318 -6.92 17.89 -16.29
N VAL A 319 -7.80 16.94 -15.92
CA VAL A 319 -7.97 15.69 -16.64
C VAL A 319 -9.18 15.79 -17.55
N VAL A 320 -8.97 15.62 -18.85
CA VAL A 320 -10.06 15.59 -19.82
C VAL A 320 -10.78 14.25 -19.73
N ILE A 321 -12.10 14.30 -19.54
CA ILE A 321 -12.95 13.11 -19.54
C ILE A 321 -13.55 12.99 -20.94
N VAL A 322 -13.24 11.89 -21.62
CA VAL A 322 -13.87 11.54 -22.90
C VAL A 322 -15.06 10.66 -22.58
N ALA A 323 -16.27 11.14 -22.87
CA ALA A 323 -17.49 10.36 -22.74
C ALA A 323 -17.60 9.31 -23.87
N ASP A 324 -18.48 8.33 -23.70
CA ASP A 324 -18.68 7.23 -24.65
C ASP A 324 -19.18 7.71 -26.03
N ASP A 325 -19.83 8.87 -26.08
CA ASP A 325 -20.26 9.54 -27.32
C ASP A 325 -19.13 10.34 -28.01
N GLY A 326 -17.91 10.28 -27.47
CA GLY A 326 -16.75 11.00 -27.97
C GLY A 326 -16.69 12.46 -27.54
N THR A 327 -17.65 12.96 -26.77
CA THR A 327 -17.60 14.34 -26.26
C THR A 327 -16.55 14.46 -25.15
N THR A 328 -15.73 15.49 -25.24
CA THR A 328 -14.72 15.79 -24.22
C THR A 328 -15.27 16.81 -23.24
N THR A 329 -15.39 16.42 -21.97
CA THR A 329 -15.73 17.37 -20.90
C THR A 329 -14.46 17.69 -20.11
N PRO A 330 -14.07 18.98 -20.00
CA PRO A 330 -12.86 19.37 -19.30
C PRO A 330 -13.01 19.28 -17.77
N ARG A 331 -14.22 19.04 -17.26
CA ARG A 331 -14.54 19.04 -15.81
C ARG A 331 -15.68 18.08 -15.52
N GLY A 332 -15.45 17.10 -14.65
CA GLY A 332 -16.50 16.18 -14.19
C GLY A 332 -16.09 15.39 -12.96
N TRP A 333 -17.10 14.96 -12.20
CA TRP A 333 -16.90 13.99 -11.12
C TRP A 333 -16.76 12.59 -11.72
N GLN A 334 -15.69 11.91 -11.35
CA GLN A 334 -15.44 10.51 -11.70
C GLN A 334 -15.76 9.66 -10.49
N PHE A 335 -16.57 8.61 -10.69
CA PHE A 335 -16.96 7.67 -9.65
C PHE A 335 -16.44 6.29 -10.01
N LYS A 336 -15.88 5.61 -9.02
CA LYS A 336 -15.46 4.21 -9.12
C LYS A 336 -15.96 3.45 -7.92
N GLU A 337 -16.86 2.51 -8.15
CA GLU A 337 -17.40 1.64 -7.12
C GLU A 337 -16.77 0.25 -7.20
N PHE A 338 -16.58 -0.37 -6.03
CA PHE A 338 -16.11 -1.73 -5.93
C PHE A 338 -16.83 -2.44 -4.79
N LEU A 339 -17.46 -3.57 -5.10
CA LEU A 339 -17.86 -4.55 -4.12
C LEU A 339 -16.96 -5.77 -4.28
N SER A 340 -16.30 -6.19 -3.20
CA SER A 340 -15.34 -7.28 -3.24
C SER A 340 -15.56 -8.27 -2.12
N PHE A 341 -15.58 -9.54 -2.48
CA PHE A 341 -15.53 -10.67 -1.57
C PHE A 341 -14.16 -11.33 -1.75
N ALA A 342 -13.32 -11.30 -0.72
CA ALA A 342 -11.94 -11.74 -0.83
C ALA A 342 -11.52 -12.66 0.32
N PHE A 343 -10.79 -13.70 -0.04
CA PHE A 343 -10.01 -14.48 0.90
C PHE A 343 -8.77 -13.68 1.26
N THR A 344 -8.65 -13.27 2.52
CA THR A 344 -7.56 -12.43 3.02
C THR A 344 -6.84 -13.14 4.16
N TYR A 345 -5.52 -13.25 4.04
CA TYR A 345 -4.66 -13.73 5.10
C TYR A 345 -3.71 -12.61 5.53
N THR A 346 -3.64 -12.35 6.83
CA THR A 346 -2.80 -11.28 7.39
C THR A 346 -1.78 -11.87 8.36
N LEU A 347 -0.51 -11.66 8.03
CA LEU A 347 0.62 -11.87 8.92
C LEU A 347 0.88 -10.54 9.63
N SER A 348 1.00 -10.55 10.96
CA SER A 348 1.35 -9.36 11.72
C SER A 348 2.31 -9.73 12.85
N SER A 349 3.43 -9.00 12.95
CA SER A 349 4.25 -9.04 14.15
C SER A 349 3.60 -8.10 15.17
N LYS A 350 3.00 -8.65 16.23
CA LYS A 350 2.58 -7.85 17.38
C LYS A 350 3.81 -7.47 18.20
N LYS A 351 3.73 -6.30 18.86
CA LYS A 351 4.65 -5.88 19.91
C LYS A 351 4.68 -6.87 21.06
#